data_AF-A0A948BEX8-F1
#
_entry.id   AF-A0A948BEX8-F1
#
_cell.length_a   1.000
_cell.length_b   1.000
_cell.length_c   1.000
_cell.angle_alpha   90.00
_cell.angle_beta   90.00
_cell.angle_gamma   90.00
#
_symmetry.space_group_name_H-M   'P 1'
#
loop_
_entity.id
_entity.type
_entity.pdbx_description
1 polymer ?
#
loop_
_entity_poly.entity_id
_entity_poly.type
_entity_poly.pdbx_seq_one_letter_code
_entity_poly.pdbx_strand_id
1 'polypeptide(L)'
;MGLRRRAREMALQVLYQSELTDVVATDVFEQFCDNFEFNKKAIPYGRQLVYGVTQHLEDVNGLIKKHAVNWRIERMSMIDKCILRIAVFEMIHLEQVPESVAINEALEIARRYSTDEAVPFINGILDAIHLSLKKTKD
;
A
#
# COMPACT_ATOMS: atom_id res chain seq x y z
N MET A 1 -4.55 -5.49 18.08
CA MET A 1 -4.11 -5.08 16.73
C MET A 1 -3.42 -6.26 16.06
N GLY A 2 -3.90 -6.72 14.90
CA GLY A 2 -3.41 -7.94 14.26
C GLY A 2 -2.00 -7.81 13.67
N LEU A 3 -1.28 -8.93 13.54
CA LEU A 3 0.07 -8.98 12.97
C LEU A 3 0.16 -8.39 11.56
N ARG A 4 -0.84 -8.67 10.70
CA ARG A 4 -0.87 -8.15 9.32
C ARG A 4 -1.00 -6.63 9.26
N ARG A 5 -1.81 -6.02 10.15
CA ARG A 5 -1.93 -4.55 10.22
C ARG A 5 -0.60 -3.91 10.59
N ARG A 6 0.11 -4.45 11.59
CA ARG A 6 1.46 -3.96 11.95
C ARG A 6 2.44 -4.08 10.78
N ALA A 7 2.39 -5.18 10.05
CA ALA A 7 3.23 -5.37 8.86
C ALA A 7 2.91 -4.36 7.74
N ARG A 8 1.64 -3.98 7.52
CA ARG A 8 1.27 -2.92 6.58
C ARG A 8 1.77 -1.54 7.04
N GLU A 9 1.67 -1.24 8.33
CA GLU A 9 2.19 0.01 8.89
C GLU A 9 3.72 0.11 8.74
N MET A 10 4.44 -1.00 8.96
CA MET A 10 5.87 -1.10 8.67
C MET A 10 6.15 -0.85 7.18
N ALA A 11 5.43 -1.52 6.28
CA ALA A 11 5.60 -1.35 4.84
C ALA A 11 5.33 0.11 4.42
N LEU A 12 4.32 0.75 5.00
CA LEU A 12 4.03 2.16 4.78
C LEU A 12 5.20 3.06 5.17
N GLN A 13 5.77 2.85 6.37
CA GLN A 13 6.92 3.65 6.85
C GLN A 13 8.14 3.49 5.94
N VAL A 14 8.45 2.25 5.55
CA VAL A 14 9.59 1.93 4.69
C VAL A 14 9.42 2.51 3.27
N LEU A 15 8.25 2.34 2.65
CA LEU A 15 7.97 2.88 1.32
C LEU A 15 7.96 4.41 1.33
N TYR A 16 7.40 5.02 2.38
CA TYR A 16 7.41 6.48 2.55
C TYR A 16 8.84 7.01 2.70
N GLN A 17 9.69 6.37 3.50
CA GLN A 17 11.09 6.75 3.64
C GLN A 17 11.85 6.61 2.32
N SER A 18 11.64 5.51 1.60
CA SER A 18 12.24 5.29 0.27
C SER A 18 11.91 6.42 -0.71
N GLU A 19 10.66 6.87 -0.74
CA GLU A 19 10.21 8.00 -1.58
C GLU A 19 10.82 9.35 -1.17
N LEU A 20 11.20 9.52 0.10
CA LEU A 20 11.83 10.75 0.59
C LEU A 20 13.33 10.80 0.34
N THR A 21 14.00 9.64 0.37
CA THR A 21 15.48 9.57 0.36
C THR A 21 16.06 9.07 -0.95
N ASP A 22 15.22 8.70 -1.93
CA ASP A 22 15.62 8.08 -3.21
C ASP A 22 16.46 6.78 -3.01
N VAL A 23 16.35 6.17 -1.83
CA VAL A 23 16.98 4.87 -1.51
C VAL A 23 15.99 3.77 -1.84
N VAL A 24 16.46 2.68 -2.43
CA VAL A 24 15.62 1.54 -2.77
C VAL A 24 14.93 0.98 -1.52
N ALA A 25 13.61 0.78 -1.59
CA ALA A 25 12.81 0.41 -0.41
C ALA A 25 13.25 -0.92 0.23
N THR A 26 13.83 -1.84 -0.54
CA THR A 26 14.41 -3.10 0.00
C THR A 26 15.58 -2.84 0.93
N ASP A 27 16.44 -1.88 0.60
CA ASP A 27 17.59 -1.51 1.43
C ASP A 27 17.12 -0.75 2.68
N VAL A 28 16.13 0.14 2.51
CA VAL A 28 15.47 0.82 3.63
C VAL A 28 14.82 -0.21 4.57
N PHE A 29 14.25 -1.29 4.04
CA PHE A 29 13.64 -2.35 4.85
C PHE A 29 14.66 -3.08 5.71
N GLU A 30 15.82 -3.47 5.14
CA GLU A 30 16.86 -4.14 5.93
C GLU A 30 17.39 -3.20 7.03
N GLN A 31 17.68 -1.93 6.68
CA GLN A 31 18.09 -0.94 7.67
C GLN A 31 17.02 -0.72 8.75
N PHE A 32 15.74 -0.71 8.38
CA PHE A 32 14.65 -0.58 9.34
C PHE A 32 14.62 -1.77 10.31
N CYS A 33 14.81 -2.99 9.81
CA CYS A 33 14.84 -4.19 10.64
C CYS A 33 16.06 -4.25 11.58
N ASP A 34 17.19 -3.69 11.17
CA ASP A 34 18.41 -3.65 11.97
C ASP A 34 18.38 -2.56 13.06
N ASN A 35 17.71 -1.43 12.78
CA ASN A 35 17.75 -0.24 13.64
C ASN A 35 16.52 -0.06 14.55
N PHE A 36 15.41 -0.77 14.30
CA PHE A 36 14.18 -0.62 15.08
C PHE A 36 13.69 -1.94 15.67
N GLU A 37 13.27 -1.90 16.94
CA GLU A 37 12.59 -3.03 17.55
C GLU A 37 11.18 -3.18 16.99
N PHE A 38 11.01 -4.13 16.07
CA PHE A 38 9.69 -4.51 15.55
C PHE A 38 9.30 -5.94 15.95
N ASN A 39 8.00 -6.21 15.93
CA ASN A 39 7.53 -7.57 16.15
C ASN A 39 8.03 -8.48 15.01
N LYS A 40 8.98 -9.37 15.33
CA LYS A 40 9.60 -10.29 14.36
C LYS A 40 8.61 -11.15 13.59
N LYS A 41 7.41 -11.40 14.14
CA LYS A 41 6.36 -12.15 13.45
C LYS A 41 5.65 -11.36 12.34
N ALA A 42 5.76 -10.03 12.34
CA ALA A 42 5.21 -9.17 11.29
C ALA A 42 6.20 -8.97 10.12
N ILE A 43 7.50 -9.16 10.36
CA ILE A 43 8.57 -8.95 9.37
C ILE A 43 8.34 -9.74 8.08
N PRO A 44 7.96 -11.04 8.08
CA PRO A 44 7.79 -11.77 6.83
C PRO A 44 6.73 -11.15 5.91
N TYR A 45 5.61 -10.71 6.48
CA TYR A 45 4.56 -10.05 5.71
C TYR A 45 4.96 -8.64 5.28
N GLY A 46 5.61 -7.87 6.17
CA GLY A 46 6.13 -6.54 5.82
C GLY A 46 7.13 -6.61 4.67
N ARG A 47 8.05 -7.59 4.70
CA ARG A 47 8.99 -7.88 3.63
C ARG A 47 8.27 -8.20 2.33
N GLN A 48 7.28 -9.09 2.36
CA GLN A 48 6.49 -9.44 1.19
C GLN A 48 5.82 -8.21 0.55
N LEU A 49 5.26 -7.31 1.37
CA LEU A 49 4.65 -6.08 0.88
C LEU A 49 5.68 -5.11 0.29
N VAL A 50 6.78 -4.83 1.00
CA VAL A 50 7.80 -3.88 0.51
C VAL A 50 8.44 -4.39 -0.76
N TYR A 51 8.96 -5.62 -0.75
CA TYR A 51 9.64 -6.19 -1.90
C TYR A 51 8.67 -6.35 -3.08
N GLY A 52 7.44 -6.81 -2.82
CA GLY A 52 6.43 -6.97 -3.85
C GLY A 52 6.01 -5.66 -4.50
N VAL A 53 5.73 -4.62 -3.70
CA VAL A 53 5.42 -3.28 -4.22
C VAL A 53 6.59 -2.73 -5.04
N THR A 54 7.83 -2.88 -4.57
CA THR A 54 9.01 -2.42 -5.32
C THR A 54 9.19 -3.18 -6.64
N GLN A 55 9.01 -4.50 -6.64
CA GLN A 55 9.16 -5.34 -7.82
C GLN A 55 8.05 -5.08 -8.86
N HIS A 56 6.83 -4.80 -8.42
CA HIS A 56 5.66 -4.61 -9.28
C HIS A 56 5.22 -3.13 -9.35
N LEU A 57 6.15 -2.20 -9.13
CA LEU A 57 5.84 -0.79 -8.97
C LEU A 57 5.16 -0.19 -10.20
N GLU A 58 5.60 -0.58 -11.39
CA GLU A 58 5.03 -0.10 -12.66
C GLU A 58 3.58 -0.54 -12.84
N ASP A 59 3.29 -1.83 -12.62
CA ASP A 59 1.93 -2.39 -12.74
C ASP A 59 0.98 -1.76 -11.71
N VAL A 60 1.43 -1.68 -10.46
CA VAL A 60 0.68 -1.08 -9.35
C VAL A 60 0.39 0.39 -9.63
N ASN A 61 1.40 1.17 -10.03
CA ASN A 61 1.21 2.59 -10.35
C ASN A 61 0.34 2.79 -11.60
N GLY A 62 0.47 1.91 -12.60
CA GLY A 62 -0.34 1.93 -13.81
C GLY A 62 -1.82 1.78 -13.50
N LEU A 63 -2.16 0.83 -12.62
CA LEU A 63 -3.55 0.60 -12.20
C LEU A 63 -4.08 1.78 -11.38
N ILE A 64 -3.30 2.30 -10.42
CA ILE A 64 -3.69 3.49 -9.66
C ILE A 64 -3.94 4.67 -10.60
N LYS A 65 -3.01 4.95 -11.53
CA LYS A 65 -3.11 6.07 -12.46
C LYS A 65 -4.32 5.95 -13.39
N LYS A 66 -4.64 4.75 -13.87
CA LYS A 66 -5.81 4.49 -14.72
C LYS A 66 -7.14 4.80 -14.00
N HIS A 67 -7.20 4.59 -12.69
CA HIS A 67 -8.42 4.83 -11.89
C HIS A 67 -8.42 6.17 -11.15
N ALA A 68 -7.29 6.88 -11.13
CA ALA A 68 -7.15 8.23 -10.58
C ALA A 68 -7.33 9.36 -11.62
N VAL A 69 -7.74 9.07 -12.86
CA VAL A 69 -7.75 10.04 -13.99
C VAL A 69 -8.54 11.33 -13.74
N ASN A 70 -9.67 11.24 -13.02
CA ASN A 70 -10.48 12.42 -12.69
C ASN A 70 -9.98 13.19 -11.45
N TRP A 71 -8.93 12.68 -10.81
CA TRP A 71 -8.36 13.26 -9.60
C TRP A 71 -7.01 13.88 -9.92
N ARG A 72 -6.82 15.11 -9.46
CA ARG A 72 -5.50 15.76 -9.54
C ARG A 72 -4.52 14.95 -8.70
N ILE A 73 -3.79 14.04 -9.34
CA ILE A 73 -2.68 13.27 -8.74
C ILE A 73 -1.71 14.21 -8.02
N GLU A 74 -1.62 15.46 -8.45
CA GLU A 74 -0.88 16.57 -7.81
C GLU A 74 -1.25 16.85 -6.35
N ARG A 75 -2.43 16.39 -5.88
CA ARG A 75 -2.88 16.53 -4.48
C ARG A 75 -2.68 15.27 -3.64
N MET A 76 -2.20 14.18 -4.24
CA MET A 76 -2.02 12.91 -3.51
C MET A 76 -0.76 12.99 -2.65
N SER A 77 -0.93 12.93 -1.33
CA SER A 77 0.20 12.91 -0.42
C SER A 77 1.07 11.66 -0.67
N MET A 78 2.35 11.73 -0.29
CA MET A 78 3.24 10.55 -0.35
C MET A 78 2.70 9.39 0.50
N ILE A 79 2.02 9.68 1.62
CA ILE A 79 1.38 8.68 2.47
C ILE A 79 0.24 8.00 1.71
N ASP A 80 -0.67 8.76 1.09
CA ASP A 80 -1.79 8.19 0.34
C ASP A 80 -1.32 7.33 -0.84
N LYS A 81 -0.28 7.80 -1.56
CA LYS A 81 0.40 7.02 -2.61
C LYS A 81 0.88 5.67 -2.09
N CYS A 82 1.57 5.66 -0.95
CA CYS A 82 2.08 4.41 -0.36
C CYS A 82 0.95 3.48 0.09
N ILE A 83 -0.10 4.02 0.71
CA ILE A 83 -1.28 3.23 1.13
C ILE A 83 -1.95 2.57 -0.07
N LEU A 84 -2.19 3.34 -1.14
CA LEU A 84 -2.76 2.82 -2.39
C LEU A 84 -1.88 1.73 -3.00
N ARG A 85 -0.56 1.95 -3.05
CA ARG A 85 0.37 0.95 -3.61
C ARG A 85 0.34 -0.36 -2.84
N ILE A 86 0.36 -0.31 -1.51
CA ILE A 86 0.27 -1.50 -0.67
C ILE A 86 -1.05 -2.24 -0.94
N ALA A 87 -2.18 -1.53 -0.89
CA ALA A 87 -3.50 -2.12 -1.05
C ALA A 87 -3.68 -2.74 -2.45
N VAL A 88 -3.27 -2.03 -3.49
CA VAL A 88 -3.36 -2.50 -4.88
C VAL A 88 -2.44 -3.72 -5.11
N PHE A 89 -1.22 -3.70 -4.58
CA PHE A 89 -0.34 -4.87 -4.62
C PHE A 89 -0.99 -6.08 -3.95
N GLU A 90 -1.58 -5.92 -2.77
CA GLU A 90 -2.31 -7.00 -2.10
C GLU A 90 -3.46 -7.53 -2.97
N MET A 91 -4.24 -6.64 -3.58
CA MET A 91 -5.41 -7.01 -4.40
C MET A 91 -5.05 -7.82 -5.65
N ILE A 92 -3.92 -7.51 -6.30
CA ILE A 92 -3.59 -8.11 -7.62
C ILE A 92 -2.53 -9.21 -7.55
N HIS A 93 -1.74 -9.29 -6.47
CA HIS A 93 -0.66 -10.27 -6.34
C HIS A 93 -0.79 -11.23 -5.16
N LEU A 94 -1.64 -10.94 -4.16
CA LEU A 94 -1.77 -11.78 -2.96
C LEU A 94 -3.14 -12.45 -2.88
N GLU A 95 -3.31 -13.60 -3.55
CA GLU A 95 -4.57 -14.37 -3.59
C GLU A 95 -5.12 -14.73 -2.20
N GLN A 96 -4.24 -14.88 -1.20
CA GLN A 96 -4.60 -15.15 0.19
C GLN A 96 -5.18 -13.94 0.94
N VAL A 97 -5.29 -12.78 0.29
CA VAL A 97 -5.85 -11.55 0.85
C VAL A 97 -7.10 -11.20 0.03
N PRO A 98 -8.31 -11.37 0.60
CA PRO A 98 -9.52 -10.92 -0.08
C PRO A 98 -9.43 -9.42 -0.39
N GLU A 99 -9.81 -9.02 -1.60
CA GLU A 99 -9.76 -7.63 -2.06
C GLU A 99 -10.46 -6.68 -1.08
N SER A 100 -11.63 -7.07 -0.54
CA SER A 100 -12.36 -6.29 0.47
C SER A 100 -11.61 -6.09 1.79
N VAL A 101 -10.76 -7.05 2.18
CA VAL A 101 -9.91 -6.94 3.37
C VAL A 101 -8.76 -5.98 3.11
N ALA A 102 -8.13 -6.04 1.94
CA ALA A 102 -7.08 -5.08 1.55
C ALA A 102 -7.62 -3.64 1.55
N ILE A 103 -8.83 -3.44 0.99
CA ILE A 103 -9.52 -2.15 0.99
C ILE A 103 -9.76 -1.65 2.41
N ASN A 104 -10.42 -2.45 3.25
CA ASN A 104 -10.74 -2.05 4.62
C ASN A 104 -9.47 -1.68 5.43
N GLU A 105 -8.41 -2.47 5.29
CA GLU A 105 -7.14 -2.22 5.97
C GLU A 105 -6.46 -0.94 5.48
N ALA A 106 -6.55 -0.62 4.18
CA ALA A 106 -6.06 0.63 3.63
C ALA A 106 -6.79 1.83 4.24
N LEU A 107 -8.11 1.75 4.43
CA LEU A 107 -8.91 2.82 5.07
C LEU A 107 -8.57 3.00 6.54
N GLU A 108 -8.38 1.91 7.29
CA GLU A 108 -7.95 1.98 8.69
C GLU A 108 -6.57 2.65 8.84
N ILE A 109 -5.65 2.35 7.93
CA ILE A 109 -4.32 2.97 7.91
C ILE A 109 -4.43 4.44 7.49
N ALA A 110 -5.24 4.77 6.49
CA ALA A 110 -5.47 6.15 6.07
C ALA A 110 -6.01 7.03 7.19
N ARG A 111 -6.99 6.54 7.98
CA ARG A 111 -7.51 7.24 9.16
C ARG A 111 -6.44 7.56 10.20
N ARG A 112 -5.38 6.75 10.27
CA ARG A 112 -4.32 6.90 11.27
C ARG A 112 -3.17 7.78 10.79
N TYR A 113 -2.83 7.71 9.51
CA TYR A 113 -1.61 8.32 8.97
C TYR A 113 -1.85 9.47 7.98
N SER A 114 -3.08 9.67 7.53
CA SER A 114 -3.44 10.70 6.54
C SER A 114 -4.54 11.62 7.06
N THR A 115 -5.10 12.46 6.19
CA THR A 115 -6.15 13.42 6.51
C THR A 115 -7.54 12.78 6.47
N ASP A 116 -8.53 13.43 7.08
CA ASP A 116 -9.93 12.96 7.04
C ASP A 116 -10.48 12.88 5.60
N GLU A 117 -10.01 13.74 4.71
CA GLU A 117 -10.37 13.73 3.28
C GLU A 117 -9.76 12.55 2.51
N ALA A 118 -8.68 11.95 3.01
CA ALA A 118 -7.97 10.86 2.34
C ALA A 118 -8.77 9.55 2.34
N VAL A 119 -9.55 9.28 3.38
CA VAL A 119 -10.31 8.03 3.52
C VAL A 119 -11.34 7.84 2.40
N PRO A 120 -12.29 8.77 2.16
CA PRO A 120 -13.24 8.62 1.06
C PRO A 120 -12.55 8.61 -0.31
N PHE A 121 -11.44 9.33 -0.44
CA PHE A 121 -10.64 9.36 -1.67
C PHE A 121 -9.99 8.00 -1.99
N ILE A 122 -9.26 7.42 -1.02
CA ILE A 122 -8.64 6.11 -1.15
C ILE A 122 -9.70 5.04 -1.40
N ASN A 123 -10.84 5.11 -0.70
CA ASN A 123 -11.94 4.18 -0.91
C ASN A 123 -12.45 4.23 -2.36
N GLY A 124 -12.69 5.44 -2.89
CA GLY A 124 -13.20 5.61 -4.24
C GLY A 124 -12.27 5.04 -5.32
N ILE A 125 -10.94 5.19 -5.16
CA ILE A 125 -9.97 4.61 -6.10
C ILE A 125 -9.96 3.08 -5.99
N LEU A 126 -9.88 2.54 -4.77
CA LEU A 126 -9.78 1.11 -4.58
C LEU A 126 -11.06 0.37 -5.00
N ASP A 127 -12.25 0.95 -4.76
CA ASP A 127 -13.52 0.40 -5.25
C ASP A 127 -13.58 0.39 -6.79
N ALA A 128 -13.09 1.45 -7.45
CA ALA A 128 -13.03 1.49 -8.91
C ALA A 128 -12.08 0.42 -9.48
N ILE A 129 -10.94 0.19 -8.82
CA ILE A 129 -10.01 -0.88 -9.16
C ILE A 129 -10.67 -2.25 -8.94
N HIS A 130 -11.28 -2.47 -7.78
CA HIS A 130 -11.99 -3.71 -7.42
C HIS A 130 -13.04 -4.10 -8.47
N LEU A 131 -13.85 -3.14 -8.91
CA LEU A 131 -14.83 -3.35 -9.97
C LEU A 131 -14.19 -3.70 -11.33
N SER A 132 -13.04 -3.10 -11.65
CA SER A 132 -12.30 -3.42 -12.88
C SER A 132 -11.70 -4.84 -12.84
N LEU A 133 -11.21 -5.29 -11.69
CA LEU A 133 -10.63 -6.62 -11.52
C LEU A 133 -11.70 -7.70 -11.68
N LYS A 134 -12.91 -7.48 -11.14
CA LYS A 134 -14.04 -8.41 -11.33
C LYS A 134 -14.42 -8.59 -12.80
N LYS A 135 -14.53 -7.50 -13.55
CA LYS A 135 -14.83 -7.54 -15.00
C LYS A 135 -13.80 -8.27 -15.85
N THR A 136 -12.59 -8.48 -15.33
CA THR A 136 -11.52 -9.21 -16.04
C THR A 136 -11.53 -10.70 -15.69
N LYS A 137 -12.20 -11.09 -14.60
CA LYS A 137 -12.32 -12.47 -14.11
C LYS A 137 -13.60 -13.17 -14.62
N ASP A 138 -14.57 -12.40 -15.13
CA ASP A 138 -15.79 -12.86 -15.82
C ASP A 138 -15.54 -13.02 -17.33
#